data_AF-A0A6A6MP91-F1
#
_entry.id   AF-A0A6A6MP91-F1
#
_cell.length_a   1.000
_cell.length_b   1.000
_cell.length_c   1.000
_cell.angle_alpha   90.00
_cell.angle_beta   90.00
_cell.angle_gamma   90.00
#
_symmetry.space_group_name_H-M   'P 1'
#
loop_
_entity.id
_entity.type
_entity.pdbx_description
1 polymer ?
#
loop_
_entity_poly.entity_id
_entity_poly.type
_entity_poly.pdbx_seq_one_letter_code
_entity_poly.pdbx_strand_id
1 'polypeptide(L)'
;MKWRWKPDECELPVFDHAEFLEIVRGKSMAFVGDSVGRNQMQSLICLLSRVEYPIDVSYTPDEQFKRWRYPSYNFTMATFWSPYLVKEEEADANGPTHTGLFKLYLDQFNEEWTSQIEEFNYLIINAGHWFLSSMRLL
;
A
#
# COMPACT_ATOMS: atom_id res chain seq x y z
N MET A 1 -15.81 -3.31 17.62
CA MET A 1 -16.56 -2.68 16.52
C MET A 1 -17.83 -3.48 16.24
N LYS A 2 -18.97 -2.84 15.91
CA LYS A 2 -20.28 -3.50 15.68
C LYS A 2 -20.91 -3.17 14.30
N TRP A 3 -20.17 -2.50 13.42
CA TRP A 3 -20.65 -2.10 12.10
C TRP A 3 -20.07 -3.00 11.02
N ARG A 4 -20.90 -3.34 10.04
CA ARG A 4 -20.52 -4.09 8.84
C ARG A 4 -21.24 -3.47 7.66
N TRP A 5 -20.50 -3.25 6.57
CA TRP A 5 -21.08 -2.84 5.30
C TRP A 5 -21.90 -3.99 4.69
N LYS A 6 -23.11 -3.70 4.22
CA LYS A 6 -24.00 -4.64 3.53
C LYS A 6 -24.42 -4.03 2.18
N PRO A 7 -24.08 -4.65 1.04
CA PRO A 7 -24.61 -4.28 -0.26
C PRO A 7 -26.13 -4.53 -0.34
N ASP A 8 -26.82 -3.79 -1.21
CA ASP A 8 -28.28 -3.91 -1.36
C ASP A 8 -28.71 -5.24 -1.98
N GLU A 9 -27.93 -5.75 -2.94
CA GLU A 9 -28.31 -6.90 -3.76
C GLU A 9 -27.81 -8.25 -3.21
N CYS A 10 -26.96 -8.26 -2.18
CA CYS A 10 -26.41 -9.50 -1.65
C CYS A 10 -25.92 -9.39 -0.20
N GLU A 11 -25.75 -10.55 0.42
CA GLU A 11 -24.98 -10.67 1.66
C GLU A 11 -23.52 -10.95 1.30
N LEU A 12 -22.62 -10.07 1.74
CA LEU A 12 -21.19 -10.35 1.67
C LEU A 12 -20.89 -11.59 2.53
N PRO A 13 -20.11 -12.56 2.05
CA PRO A 13 -19.64 -13.66 2.90
C PRO A 13 -18.79 -13.11 4.04
N VAL A 14 -18.77 -13.83 5.16
CA VAL A 14 -17.84 -13.52 6.26
C VAL A 14 -16.43 -13.75 5.74
N PHE A 15 -15.50 -12.85 6.07
CA PHE A 15 -14.12 -12.99 5.66
C PHE A 15 -13.49 -14.22 6.33
N ASP A 16 -13.10 -15.21 5.53
CA ASP A 16 -12.34 -16.36 5.98
C ASP A 16 -10.84 -16.12 5.75
N HIS A 17 -10.12 -16.01 6.85
CA HIS A 17 -8.68 -15.69 6.87
C HIS A 17 -7.83 -16.79 6.23
N ALA A 18 -8.20 -18.06 6.43
CA ALA A 18 -7.44 -19.19 5.91
C ALA A 18 -7.72 -19.39 4.42
N GLU A 19 -8.99 -19.27 4.01
CA GLU A 19 -9.37 -19.32 2.60
C GLU A 19 -8.68 -18.20 1.81
N PHE A 20 -8.63 -16.98 2.36
CA PHE A 20 -7.91 -15.88 1.71
C PHE A 20 -6.43 -16.24 1.48
N LEU A 21 -5.74 -16.76 2.50
CA LEU A 21 -4.33 -17.16 2.39
C LEU A 21 -4.09 -18.30 1.40
N GLU A 22 -5.05 -19.22 1.26
CA GLU A 22 -5.01 -20.26 0.21
C GLU A 22 -5.19 -19.66 -1.19
N ILE A 23 -6.12 -18.71 -1.37
CA ILE A 23 -6.33 -18.03 -2.66
C ILE A 23 -5.05 -17.30 -3.10
N VAL A 24 -4.33 -16.68 -2.16
CA VAL A 24 -3.10 -15.93 -2.44
C VAL A 24 -1.82 -16.76 -2.29
N ARG A 25 -1.94 -18.08 -2.13
CA ARG A 25 -0.78 -18.98 -1.98
C ARG A 25 0.17 -18.87 -3.17
N GLY A 26 1.45 -18.67 -2.88
CA GLY A 26 2.51 -18.50 -3.88
C GLY A 26 2.41 -17.22 -4.68
N LYS A 27 1.61 -16.24 -4.24
CA LYS A 27 1.41 -14.96 -4.92
C LYS A 27 2.05 -13.80 -4.16
N SER A 28 2.05 -12.65 -4.82
CA SER A 28 2.53 -11.37 -4.29
C SER A 28 1.49 -10.27 -4.51
N MET A 29 1.36 -9.37 -3.54
CA MET A 29 0.43 -8.24 -3.57
C MET A 29 1.13 -6.96 -3.11
N ALA A 30 1.03 -5.86 -3.85
CA ALA A 30 1.53 -4.57 -3.43
C ALA A 30 0.40 -3.57 -3.20
N PHE A 31 0.54 -2.78 -2.15
CA PHE A 31 -0.24 -1.57 -1.90
C PHE A 31 0.62 -0.36 -2.30
N VAL A 32 0.15 0.44 -3.23
CA VAL A 32 0.87 1.62 -3.72
C VAL A 32 0.00 2.84 -3.48
N GLY A 33 0.52 3.82 -2.74
CA GLY A 33 -0.24 5.03 -2.47
C GLY A 33 0.15 5.72 -1.18
N ASP A 34 -0.86 6.17 -0.44
CA ASP A 34 -0.69 6.98 0.76
C ASP A 34 -0.97 6.20 2.05
N SER A 35 -1.13 6.94 3.15
CA SER A 35 -1.41 6.37 4.46
C SER A 35 -2.68 5.53 4.51
N VAL A 36 -3.68 5.78 3.65
CA VAL A 36 -4.92 5.01 3.60
C VAL A 36 -4.66 3.62 3.01
N GLY A 37 -3.89 3.53 1.92
CA GLY A 37 -3.46 2.25 1.35
C GLY A 37 -2.63 1.43 2.34
N ARG A 38 -1.67 2.07 3.03
CA ARG A 38 -0.89 1.43 4.10
C ARG A 38 -1.77 0.94 5.25
N ASN A 39 -2.76 1.73 5.68
CA ASN A 39 -3.70 1.32 6.72
C ASN A 39 -4.55 0.12 6.29
N GLN A 40 -4.99 0.06 5.02
CA GLN A 40 -5.72 -1.09 4.49
C GLN A 40 -4.85 -2.36 4.53
N MET A 41 -3.60 -2.25 4.12
CA MET A 41 -2.62 -3.33 4.16
C MET A 41 -2.34 -3.80 5.60
N GLN A 42 -2.14 -2.88 6.55
CA GLN A 42 -1.98 -3.21 7.97
C GLN A 42 -3.23 -3.87 8.56
N SER A 43 -4.42 -3.39 8.20
CA SER A 43 -5.68 -4.02 8.58
C SER A 43 -5.77 -5.46 8.06
N LEU A 44 -5.31 -5.73 6.84
CA LEU A 44 -5.25 -7.07 6.28
C LEU A 44 -4.26 -7.95 7.04
N ILE A 45 -3.07 -7.46 7.39
CA ILE A 45 -2.14 -8.20 8.27
C ILE A 45 -2.82 -8.62 9.56
N CYS A 46 -3.53 -7.71 10.24
CA CYS A 46 -4.22 -8.01 11.49
C CYS A 46 -5.35 -9.03 11.34
N LEU A 47 -6.02 -9.07 10.18
CA LEU A 47 -6.99 -10.12 9.89
C LEU A 47 -6.29 -11.47 9.73
N LEU A 48 -5.23 -11.52 8.92
CA LEU A 48 -4.51 -12.75 8.60
C LEU A 48 -3.68 -13.30 9.78
N SER A 49 -3.36 -12.46 10.77
CA SER A 49 -2.67 -12.89 11.99
C SER A 49 -3.48 -13.85 12.87
N ARG A 50 -4.77 -14.07 12.54
CA ARG A 50 -5.58 -15.16 13.09
C ARG A 50 -5.10 -16.55 12.65
N VAL A 51 -4.36 -16.62 11.55
CA VAL A 51 -3.82 -17.86 10.96
C VAL A 51 -2.31 -17.91 11.09
N GLU A 52 -1.61 -16.86 10.62
CA GLU A 52 -0.14 -16.79 10.64
C GLU A 52 0.30 -15.32 10.77
N TYR A 53 1.33 -15.05 11.58
CA TYR A 53 1.98 -13.75 11.59
C TYR A 53 3.03 -13.70 10.47
N PRO A 54 3.06 -12.64 9.65
CA PRO A 54 4.08 -12.52 8.64
C PRO A 54 5.44 -12.13 9.26
N ILE A 55 6.51 -12.42 8.53
CA ILE A 55 7.86 -11.96 8.84
C ILE A 55 8.24 -10.77 7.94
N ASP A 56 8.99 -9.82 8.48
CA ASP A 56 9.57 -8.73 7.68
C ASP A 56 10.70 -9.28 6.79
N VAL A 57 10.59 -9.03 5.49
CA VAL A 57 11.57 -9.42 4.47
C VAL A 57 12.00 -8.22 3.61
N SER A 58 11.90 -7.02 4.17
CA SER A 58 12.29 -5.77 3.51
C SER A 58 13.78 -5.77 3.18
N TYR A 59 14.14 -5.28 2.00
CA TYR A 59 15.55 -5.22 1.57
C TYR A 59 16.35 -4.11 2.27
N THR A 60 15.66 -3.06 2.70
CA THR A 60 16.23 -1.86 3.31
C THR A 60 15.47 -1.54 4.61
N PRO A 61 16.06 -0.74 5.52
CA PRO A 61 15.36 -0.26 6.71
C PRO A 61 14.35 0.86 6.41
N ASP A 62 14.15 1.22 5.14
CA ASP A 62 13.22 2.28 4.75
C ASP A 62 11.80 1.95 5.23
N GLU A 63 11.12 2.95 5.79
CA GLU A 63 9.74 2.82 6.27
C GLU A 63 8.72 3.17 5.17
N GLN A 64 9.18 3.81 4.09
CA GLN A 64 8.40 4.10 2.89
C GLN A 64 8.19 2.85 2.03
N PHE A 65 9.09 1.88 2.18
CA PHE A 65 9.03 0.60 1.48
C PHE A 65 9.21 -0.58 2.43
N LYS A 66 8.16 -1.39 2.57
CA LYS A 66 8.19 -2.59 3.43
C LYS A 66 7.63 -3.81 2.72
N ARG A 67 8.16 -4.98 3.07
CA ARG A 67 7.72 -6.29 2.57
C ARG A 67 7.49 -7.25 3.73
N TRP A 68 6.37 -7.98 3.68
CA TRP A 68 5.97 -8.96 4.67
C TRP A 68 5.64 -10.28 4.00
N ARG A 69 6.17 -11.38 4.53
CA ARG A 69 5.99 -12.72 3.96
C ARG A 69 5.29 -13.65 4.95
N TYR A 70 4.31 -14.39 4.45
CA TYR A 70 3.63 -15.51 5.12
C TYR A 70 4.30 -16.82 4.70
N PRO A 71 5.23 -17.38 5.50
CA PRO A 71 6.11 -18.46 5.04
C PRO A 71 5.34 -19.73 4.66
N SER A 72 4.32 -20.11 5.41
CA SER A 72 3.51 -21.32 5.15
C SER A 72 2.74 -21.25 3.84
N TYR A 73 2.48 -20.03 3.35
CA TYR A 73 1.70 -19.77 2.15
C TYR A 73 2.54 -19.29 0.98
N ASN A 74 3.83 -18.99 1.19
CA ASN A 74 4.67 -18.31 0.20
C ASN A 74 3.97 -17.05 -0.37
N PHE A 75 3.18 -16.37 0.46
CA PHE A 75 2.47 -15.15 0.10
C PHE A 75 3.27 -13.94 0.59
N THR A 76 3.46 -12.94 -0.28
CA THR A 76 4.19 -11.72 0.07
C THR A 76 3.31 -10.49 -0.15
N MET A 77 3.25 -9.63 0.85
CA MET A 77 2.66 -8.29 0.74
C MET A 77 3.75 -7.24 0.78
N ALA A 78 3.59 -6.18 0.00
CA ALA A 78 4.45 -5.01 0.07
C ALA A 78 3.64 -3.73 0.15
N THR A 79 4.25 -2.68 0.65
CA THR A 79 3.72 -1.31 0.58
C THR A 79 4.78 -0.41 -0.05
N PHE A 80 4.34 0.43 -0.98
CA PHE A 80 5.14 1.50 -1.58
C PHE A 80 4.48 2.84 -1.25
N TRP A 81 5.21 3.71 -0.58
CA TRP A 81 4.78 5.09 -0.38
C TRP A 81 4.91 5.86 -1.69
N SER A 82 3.77 6.22 -2.27
CA SER A 82 3.70 7.06 -3.46
C SER A 82 2.38 7.84 -3.42
N PRO A 83 2.27 8.86 -2.55
CA PRO A 83 1.00 9.55 -2.27
C PRO A 83 0.37 10.20 -3.52
N TYR A 84 1.17 10.52 -4.52
CA TYR A 84 0.73 11.10 -5.79
C TYR A 84 0.87 10.14 -6.98
N LEU A 85 1.42 8.93 -6.79
CA LEU A 85 1.70 7.89 -7.81
C LEU A 85 2.72 8.26 -8.90
N VAL A 86 2.84 9.55 -9.21
CA VAL A 86 3.82 10.14 -10.12
C VAL A 86 5.04 10.62 -9.35
N LYS A 87 6.11 10.97 -10.08
CA LYS A 87 7.29 11.57 -9.46
C LYS A 87 6.91 12.87 -8.75
N GLU A 88 7.29 12.94 -7.48
CA GLU A 88 7.12 14.10 -6.63
C GLU A 88 8.44 14.60 -6.04
N GLU A 89 8.52 15.90 -5.83
CA GLU A 89 9.64 16.54 -5.11
C GLU A 89 9.08 17.54 -4.10
N GLU A 90 9.47 17.43 -2.83
CA GLU A 90 9.15 18.46 -1.85
C GLU A 90 9.89 19.75 -2.21
N ALA A 91 9.16 20.85 -2.35
CA ALA A 91 9.69 22.10 -2.85
C ALA A 91 10.77 22.71 -1.94
N ASP A 92 10.76 22.37 -0.65
CA ASP A 92 11.70 22.85 0.36
C ASP A 92 12.01 21.79 1.44
N ALA A 93 12.57 20.66 1.03
CA ALA A 93 12.86 19.52 1.92
C ALA A 93 13.82 19.85 3.08
N ASN A 94 14.68 20.87 2.93
CA ASN A 94 15.69 21.29 3.92
C ASN A 94 15.39 22.64 4.58
N GLY A 95 14.27 23.28 4.23
CA GLY A 95 13.93 24.58 4.76
C GLY A 95 13.30 24.51 6.14
N PRO A 96 13.39 25.61 6.92
CA PRO A 96 12.94 25.63 8.31
C PRO A 96 11.43 25.52 8.48
N THR A 97 10.66 25.58 7.39
CA THR A 97 9.19 25.67 7.42
C THR A 97 8.47 24.40 6.99
N HIS A 98 9.14 23.39 6.41
CA HIS A 98 8.53 22.16 5.88
C HIS A 98 7.15 22.42 5.29
N THR A 99 7.11 23.21 4.21
CA THR A 99 5.88 23.83 3.72
C THR A 99 4.82 22.83 3.25
N GLY A 100 5.17 21.55 3.09
CA GLY A 100 4.28 20.51 2.58
C GLY A 100 3.86 20.74 1.12
N LEU A 101 4.54 21.64 0.41
CA LEU A 101 4.33 21.92 -1.00
C LEU A 101 5.13 20.94 -1.85
N PHE A 102 4.41 20.15 -2.65
CA PHE A 102 5.00 19.19 -3.57
C PHE A 102 4.95 19.70 -5.01
N LYS A 103 6.05 19.51 -5.73
CA LYS A 103 6.10 19.58 -7.18
C LYS A 103 5.76 18.21 -7.75
N LEU A 104 4.75 18.14 -8.59
CA LEU A 104 4.33 16.89 -9.23
C LEU A 104 4.66 16.94 -10.71
N TYR A 105 5.38 15.94 -11.19
CA TYR A 105 5.73 15.78 -12.60
C TYR A 105 4.78 14.79 -13.22
N LEU A 106 3.68 15.26 -13.83
CA LEU A 106 2.59 14.39 -14.29
C LEU A 106 2.99 13.49 -15.47
N ASP A 107 4.09 13.82 -16.14
CA ASP A 107 4.67 13.08 -17.26
C ASP A 107 5.76 12.07 -16.82
N GLN A 108 6.10 12.02 -15.53
CA GLN A 108 7.17 11.19 -14.99
C GLN A 108 6.63 10.21 -13.93
N PHE A 109 7.00 8.95 -14.07
CA PHE A 109 6.67 7.92 -13.10
C PHE A 109 7.56 8.02 -11.85
N ASN A 110 7.04 7.65 -10.69
CA ASN A 110 7.86 7.44 -9.50
C ASN A 110 8.57 6.07 -9.63
N GLU A 111 9.87 6.12 -9.88
CA GLU A 111 10.69 4.93 -10.17
C GLU A 111 10.80 3.95 -8.99
N GLU A 112 10.58 4.39 -7.75
CA GLU A 112 10.73 3.55 -6.56
C GLU A 112 9.78 2.35 -6.59
N TRP A 113 8.53 2.58 -7.01
CA TRP A 113 7.53 1.53 -7.13
C TRP A 113 7.46 0.94 -8.54
N THR A 114 7.54 1.77 -9.59
CA THR A 114 7.37 1.27 -10.96
C THR A 114 8.48 0.35 -11.43
N SER A 115 9.68 0.42 -10.86
CA SER A 115 10.76 -0.52 -11.16
C SER A 115 10.56 -1.93 -10.60
N GLN A 116 9.64 -2.10 -9.64
CA GLN A 116 9.45 -3.35 -8.90
C GLN A 116 8.06 -3.98 -9.09
N ILE A 117 7.12 -3.29 -9.77
CA ILE A 117 5.73 -3.76 -9.87
C ILE A 117 5.55 -5.09 -10.57
N GLU A 118 6.45 -5.45 -11.50
CA GLU A 118 6.38 -6.71 -12.24
C GLU A 118 6.54 -7.95 -11.34
N GLU A 119 7.10 -7.77 -10.13
CA GLU A 119 7.21 -8.83 -9.12
C GLU A 119 5.86 -9.18 -8.46
N PHE A 120 4.83 -8.36 -8.64
CA PHE A 120 3.56 -8.46 -7.92
C PHE A 120 2.42 -8.99 -8.79
N ASN A 121 1.71 -10.00 -8.29
CA ASN A 121 0.53 -10.54 -8.98
C ASN A 121 -0.71 -9.64 -8.83
N TYR A 122 -0.78 -8.87 -7.75
CA TYR A 122 -1.86 -7.94 -7.48
C TYR A 122 -1.30 -6.57 -7.10
N LEU A 123 -1.85 -5.51 -7.69
CA LEU A 123 -1.56 -4.13 -7.33
C LEU A 123 -2.84 -3.47 -6.83
N ILE A 124 -2.80 -2.96 -5.60
CA ILE A 124 -3.85 -2.17 -4.99
C ILE A 124 -3.35 -0.74 -4.92
N ILE A 125 -3.92 0.13 -5.75
CA ILE A 125 -3.50 1.52 -5.88
C ILE A 125 -4.51 2.42 -5.18
N ASN A 126 -4.02 3.36 -4.39
CA ASN A 126 -4.84 4.42 -3.81
C ASN A 126 -4.18 5.79 -4.00
N ALA A 127 -5.00 6.79 -4.32
CA ALA A 127 -4.59 8.17 -4.42
C ALA A 127 -5.81 9.06 -4.18
N GLY A 128 -5.67 10.12 -3.38
CA GLY A 128 -6.76 11.08 -3.22
C GLY A 128 -6.54 12.12 -2.15
N HIS A 129 -6.24 11.71 -0.90
CA HIS A 129 -6.20 12.65 0.22
C HIS A 129 -5.13 13.74 0.02
N TRP A 130 -3.97 13.36 -0.53
CA TRP A 130 -2.87 14.28 -0.82
C TRP A 130 -3.19 15.27 -1.95
N PHE A 131 -4.12 14.95 -2.84
CA PHE A 131 -4.55 15.86 -3.90
C PHE A 131 -5.40 17.04 -3.38
N LEU A 132 -5.80 17.01 -2.11
CA LEU A 132 -6.51 18.12 -1.45
C LEU A 132 -5.54 19.13 -0.81
N SER A 133 -4.26 18.80 -0.73
CA SER A 133 -3.21 19.67 -0.18
C SER A 133 -2.65 20.61 -1.24
N SER A 134 -1.98 21.67 -0.80
CA SER A 134 -1.30 22.61 -1.70
C SER A 134 -0.20 21.91 -2.49
N MET A 135 -0.30 21.94 -3.82
CA MET A 135 0.70 21.35 -4.72
C MET A 135 0.93 22.25 -5.93
N ARG A 136 2.05 22.03 -6.63
CA ARG A 136 2.35 22.66 -7.91
C ARG A 136 2.57 21.59 -8.97
N LEU A 137 1.76 21.65 -10.01
CA LEU A 137 1.90 20.77 -11.18
C LEU A 137 3.02 21.32 -12.08
N LEU A 138 3.86 20.41 -12.59
CA LEU A 138 4.94 20.67 -13.53
C LEU A 138 4.81 19.76 -14.75
#